data_AF-A0A9E5NSG0-F1
#
_entry.id   AF-A0A9E5NSG0-F1
#
_cell.length_a   1.000
_cell.length_b   1.000
_cell.length_c   1.000
_cell.angle_alpha   90.00
_cell.angle_beta   90.00
_cell.angle_gamma   90.00
#
_symmetry.space_group_name_H-M   'P 1'
#
loop_
_entity.id
_entity.type
_entity.pdbx_description
1 polymer ?
#
loop_
_entity_poly.entity_id
_entity_poly.type
_entity_poly.pdbx_seq_one_letter_code
_entity_poly.pdbx_strand_id
1 'polypeptide(L)'
;MGATAISARSSISFDKQQIIIRLNRKLFTPWRWEIVTGLIQRLQQFMAGVKADDDGLKETGLPMRQIIRRPWRHSALDVLSLVLYLLLIPTDHFLVRLDREVDLSFVDEECADCYKWKPGKPGRPPWPAQLMFRLLLLMFLFAVSYETQLVMELQANLLWRWFIGLGVLEKAPDHS
;
A
#
# COMPACT_ATOMS: atom_id res chain seq x y z
N MET A 1 21.39 23.05 6.36
CA MET A 1 21.88 22.71 7.72
C MET A 1 21.13 21.46 8.16
N GLY A 2 21.77 20.30 8.10
CA GLY A 2 21.14 19.00 8.34
C GLY A 2 21.19 18.60 9.81
N ALA A 3 20.03 18.44 10.43
CA ALA A 3 19.92 17.85 11.76
C ALA A 3 20.05 16.33 11.64
N THR A 4 21.14 15.78 12.17
CA THR A 4 21.37 14.33 12.29
C THR A 4 20.94 13.93 13.70
N ALA A 5 19.75 13.33 13.86
CA ALA A 5 19.36 12.73 15.13
C ALA A 5 19.99 11.33 15.21
N ILE A 6 20.86 11.15 16.21
CA ILE A 6 21.76 10.00 16.36
C ILE A 6 21.18 9.04 17.41
N SER A 7 20.96 7.80 17.00
CA SER A 7 21.01 6.62 17.86
C SER A 7 21.79 5.54 17.10
N ALA A 8 22.77 4.93 17.76
CA ALA A 8 24.01 4.36 17.20
C ALA A 8 23.90 3.19 16.19
N ARG A 9 22.76 2.91 15.56
CA ARG A 9 22.60 1.76 14.64
C ARG A 9 21.75 1.95 13.39
N SER A 10 20.98 3.02 13.28
CA SER A 10 20.24 3.36 12.06
C SER A 10 20.42 4.85 11.81
N SER A 11 20.66 5.27 10.56
CA SER A 11 20.83 6.68 10.23
C SER A 11 19.83 7.12 9.17
N ILE A 12 19.30 8.31 9.38
CA ILE A 12 18.41 8.96 8.42
C ILE A 12 19.19 10.15 7.88
N SER A 13 19.42 10.15 6.57
CA SER A 13 20.07 11.24 5.84
C SER A 13 19.06 11.76 4.83
N PHE A 14 18.98 13.07 4.64
CA PHE A 14 18.05 13.66 3.68
C PHE A 14 18.73 14.80 2.93
N ASP A 15 18.41 14.91 1.65
CA ASP A 15 18.77 16.00 0.74
C ASP A 15 17.48 16.52 0.07
N LYS A 16 17.57 17.62 -0.68
CA LYS A 16 16.43 18.24 -1.39
C LYS A 16 15.68 17.28 -2.31
N GLN A 17 16.31 16.19 -2.75
CA GLN A 17 15.73 15.23 -3.70
C GLN A 17 15.49 13.84 -3.12
N GLN A 18 16.00 13.52 -1.93
CA GLN A 18 15.94 12.14 -1.42
C GLN A 18 16.03 12.05 0.10
N ILE A 19 15.34 11.04 0.65
CA ILE A 19 15.50 10.61 2.04
C ILE A 19 16.11 9.20 2.00
N ILE A 20 17.28 9.05 2.62
CA ILE A 20 18.03 7.80 2.75
C ILE A 20 17.90 7.31 4.19
N ILE A 21 17.23 6.16 4.36
CA ILE A 21 17.09 5.49 5.65
C ILE A 21 18.03 4.28 5.66
N ARG A 22 19.08 4.33 6.48
CA ARG A 22 19.97 3.19 6.76
C ARG A 22 19.45 2.45 7.97
N LEU A 23 19.05 1.20 7.78
CA LEU A 23 18.56 0.33 8.86
C LEU A 23 19.63 -0.72 9.21
N ASN A 24 19.80 -1.00 10.50
CA ASN A 24 20.69 -2.09 10.92
C ASN A 24 20.12 -3.46 10.57
N ARG A 25 20.91 -4.35 9.95
CA ARG A 25 20.53 -5.74 9.70
C ARG A 25 20.06 -6.47 10.97
N LYS A 26 20.63 -6.16 12.14
CA LYS A 26 20.25 -6.79 13.43
C LYS A 26 18.83 -6.46 13.89
N LEU A 27 18.15 -5.49 13.27
CA LEU A 27 16.73 -5.20 13.53
C LEU A 27 15.80 -6.24 12.90
N PHE A 28 16.31 -7.09 12.01
CA PHE A 28 15.55 -8.10 11.31
C PHE A 28 15.96 -9.50 11.76
N THR A 29 15.01 -10.43 11.84
CA THR A 29 15.33 -11.86 11.93
C THR A 29 16.06 -12.31 10.67
N PRO A 30 16.95 -13.33 10.72
CA PRO A 30 17.76 -13.74 9.57
C PRO A 30 16.95 -14.00 8.29
N TRP A 31 15.82 -14.71 8.43
CA TRP A 31 14.93 -15.01 7.31
C TRP A 31 14.19 -13.77 6.77
N ARG A 32 13.82 -12.81 7.62
CA ARG A 32 13.19 -11.55 7.19
C ARG A 32 14.18 -10.70 6.40
N TRP A 33 15.45 -10.68 6.80
CA TRP A 33 16.47 -9.94 6.07
C TRP A 33 16.66 -10.47 4.65
N GLU A 34 16.71 -11.79 4.48
CA GLU A 34 16.84 -12.43 3.17
C GLU A 34 15.65 -12.14 2.26
N ILE A 35 14.43 -12.18 2.81
CA ILE A 35 13.22 -11.78 2.09
C ILE A 35 13.31 -10.33 1.63
N VAL A 36 13.72 -9.42 2.51
CA VAL A 36 13.77 -7.99 2.21
C VAL A 36 14.82 -7.69 1.15
N THR A 37 16.03 -8.23 1.29
CA THR A 37 17.08 -8.02 0.29
C THR A 37 16.74 -8.68 -1.03
N GLY A 38 16.15 -9.88 -1.02
CA GLY A 38 15.68 -10.56 -2.21
C GLY A 38 14.55 -9.81 -2.91
N LEU A 39 13.63 -9.22 -2.14
CA LEU A 39 12.56 -8.38 -2.65
C LEU A 39 13.11 -7.10 -3.28
N ILE A 40 14.01 -6.41 -2.59
CA ILE A 40 14.62 -5.17 -3.07
C ILE A 40 15.40 -5.45 -4.37
N GLN A 41 16.16 -6.55 -4.44
CA GLN A 41 16.86 -6.94 -5.67
C GLN A 41 15.89 -7.25 -6.81
N ARG A 42 14.83 -8.04 -6.55
CA ARG A 42 13.79 -8.33 -7.56
C ARG A 42 13.05 -7.08 -7.99
N LEU A 43 12.81 -6.13 -7.09
CA LEU A 43 12.18 -4.85 -7.39
C LEU A 43 13.12 -3.92 -8.16
N GLN A 44 14.42 -3.90 -7.84
CA GLN A 44 15.40 -3.17 -8.64
C GLN A 44 15.46 -3.72 -10.07
N GLN A 45 15.45 -5.04 -10.22
CA GLN A 45 15.39 -5.72 -11.52
C GLN A 45 14.05 -5.46 -12.23
N PHE A 46 12.94 -5.51 -11.52
CA PHE A 46 11.60 -5.24 -12.04
C PHE A 46 11.42 -3.77 -12.44
N MET A 47 11.82 -2.80 -11.62
CA MET A 47 11.78 -1.37 -11.98
C MET A 47 12.71 -1.05 -13.16
N ALA A 48 13.83 -1.78 -13.30
CA ALA A 48 14.66 -1.71 -14.49
C ALA A 48 13.95 -2.31 -15.73
N GLY A 49 13.08 -3.32 -15.55
CA GLY A 49 12.31 -4.00 -16.60
C GLY A 49 10.91 -3.44 -16.90
N VAL A 50 10.23 -2.76 -15.97
CA VAL A 50 8.91 -2.09 -16.12
C VAL A 50 9.02 -0.86 -17.01
N LYS A 51 10.25 -0.36 -17.18
CA LYS A 51 10.56 0.57 -18.26
C LYS A 51 10.38 -0.06 -19.67
N ALA A 52 10.08 -1.36 -19.76
CA ALA A 52 10.04 -2.11 -21.01
C ALA A 52 8.74 -2.88 -21.36
N ASP A 53 7.88 -3.37 -20.45
CA ASP A 53 6.62 -4.06 -20.86
C ASP A 53 5.66 -4.40 -19.68
N ASP A 54 4.33 -4.41 -19.93
CA ASP A 54 3.21 -4.43 -18.94
C ASP A 54 2.67 -5.85 -18.57
N ASP A 55 3.14 -6.93 -19.20
CA ASP A 55 2.36 -8.20 -19.27
C ASP A 55 2.77 -9.39 -18.37
N GLY A 56 3.80 -9.29 -17.53
CA GLY A 56 4.45 -10.47 -16.96
C GLY A 56 4.21 -10.81 -15.48
N LEU A 57 3.00 -11.15 -15.01
CA LEU A 57 2.81 -11.63 -13.62
C LEU A 57 1.73 -12.73 -13.47
N LYS A 58 2.10 -14.00 -13.67
CA LYS A 58 1.37 -15.21 -13.24
C LYS A 58 2.35 -16.09 -12.44
N GLU A 59 1.87 -16.75 -11.38
CA GLU A 59 2.55 -17.80 -10.59
C GLU A 59 3.49 -17.42 -9.42
N THR A 60 2.99 -17.58 -8.18
CA THR A 60 3.67 -18.16 -6.97
C THR A 60 2.87 -17.84 -5.70
N GLY A 61 2.12 -18.76 -5.09
CA GLY A 61 1.30 -18.52 -3.87
C GLY A 61 2.08 -18.56 -2.54
N LEU A 62 1.71 -17.85 -1.47
CA LEU A 62 0.77 -16.73 -1.28
C LEU A 62 1.39 -15.47 -1.89
N PRO A 63 0.83 -14.91 -2.96
CA PRO A 63 1.72 -14.36 -3.93
C PRO A 63 2.06 -12.94 -3.54
N MET A 64 3.34 -12.59 -3.67
CA MET A 64 3.77 -11.23 -3.95
C MET A 64 2.77 -10.48 -4.86
N ARG A 65 2.13 -11.19 -5.80
CA ARG A 65 0.99 -10.78 -6.64
C ARG A 65 -0.24 -10.21 -5.89
N GLN A 66 -0.62 -10.67 -4.69
CA GLN A 66 -1.73 -10.09 -3.90
C GLN A 66 -1.35 -8.77 -3.25
N ILE A 67 -0.06 -8.58 -2.91
CA ILE A 67 0.45 -7.29 -2.42
C ILE A 67 0.69 -6.35 -3.61
N ILE A 68 1.14 -6.86 -4.76
CA ILE A 68 1.56 -6.08 -5.93
C ILE A 68 0.39 -5.76 -6.89
N ARG A 69 -0.45 -6.73 -7.24
CA ARG A 69 -1.60 -6.59 -8.16
C ARG A 69 -2.91 -6.74 -7.41
N ARG A 70 -3.32 -5.68 -6.74
CA ARG A 70 -4.72 -5.45 -6.37
C ARG A 70 -5.35 -4.65 -7.50
N PRO A 71 -6.13 -5.26 -8.41
CA PRO A 71 -6.66 -4.58 -9.59
C PRO A 71 -7.56 -3.40 -9.23
N TRP A 72 -8.15 -3.43 -8.04
CA TRP A 72 -9.00 -2.37 -7.50
C TRP A 72 -8.24 -1.17 -6.90
N ARG A 73 -6.91 -1.09 -7.01
CA ARG A 73 -6.18 0.09 -6.53
C ARG A 73 -6.32 1.24 -7.50
N HIS A 74 -6.41 2.45 -6.95
CA HIS A 74 -6.43 3.67 -7.74
C HIS A 74 -5.09 3.92 -8.44
N SER A 75 -3.99 3.49 -7.83
CA SER A 75 -2.63 3.65 -8.37
C SER A 75 -1.76 2.43 -8.04
N ALA A 76 -0.76 2.16 -8.88
CA ALA A 76 0.26 1.16 -8.57
C ALA A 76 1.01 1.58 -7.29
N LEU A 77 1.31 0.62 -6.42
CA LEU A 77 2.12 0.92 -5.23
C LEU A 77 3.55 1.27 -5.66
N ASP A 78 4.06 2.36 -5.12
CA ASP A 78 5.47 2.68 -5.19
C ASP A 78 6.31 1.67 -4.37
N VAL A 79 7.60 1.62 -4.69
CA VAL A 79 8.55 0.68 -4.08
C VAL A 79 8.61 0.84 -2.57
N LEU A 80 8.57 2.08 -2.06
CA LEU A 80 8.64 2.34 -0.62
C LEU A 80 7.41 1.76 0.08
N SER A 81 6.22 2.02 -0.47
CA SER A 81 4.97 1.45 0.05
C SER A 81 5.01 -0.06 0.11
N LEU A 82 5.46 -0.71 -0.97
CA LEU A 82 5.56 -2.16 -1.03
C LEU A 82 6.52 -2.72 0.02
N VAL A 83 7.71 -2.13 0.16
CA VAL A 83 8.72 -2.57 1.15
C VAL A 83 8.20 -2.36 2.57
N LEU A 84 7.60 -1.20 2.87
CA LEU A 84 7.06 -0.92 4.21
C LEU A 84 5.92 -1.85 4.58
N TYR A 85 4.99 -2.10 3.66
CA TYR A 85 3.89 -3.04 3.89
C TYR A 85 4.40 -4.46 4.16
N LEU A 86 5.38 -4.94 3.41
CA LEU A 86 5.96 -6.26 3.66
C LEU A 86 6.65 -6.36 5.02
N LEU A 87 7.31 -5.28 5.45
CA LEU A 87 8.13 -5.27 6.65
C LEU A 87 7.35 -5.10 7.95
N LEU A 88 6.34 -4.22 7.92
CA LEU A 88 5.71 -3.70 9.13
C LEU A 88 4.33 -4.31 9.39
N ILE A 89 3.70 -4.94 8.38
CA ILE A 89 2.36 -5.49 8.54
C ILE A 89 2.45 -6.89 9.13
N PRO A 90 1.84 -7.15 10.30
CA PRO A 90 1.82 -8.47 10.90
C PRO A 90 0.93 -9.40 10.08
N THR A 91 1.45 -10.57 9.69
CA THR A 91 0.71 -11.56 8.90
C THR A 91 -0.47 -12.18 9.65
N ASP A 92 -0.43 -12.15 10.97
CA ASP A 92 -1.46 -12.65 11.89
C ASP A 92 -2.51 -11.60 12.27
N HIS A 93 -2.36 -10.36 11.78
CA HIS A 93 -3.31 -9.29 12.08
C HIS A 93 -4.70 -9.60 11.51
N PHE A 94 -5.75 -9.24 12.26
CA PHE A 94 -7.15 -9.47 11.88
C PHE A 94 -7.49 -8.97 10.46
N LEU A 95 -7.18 -7.71 10.14
CA LEU A 95 -7.41 -7.15 8.79
C LEU A 95 -6.68 -7.91 7.68
N VAL A 96 -5.51 -8.51 7.97
CA VAL A 96 -4.78 -9.31 6.98
C VAL A 96 -5.48 -10.64 6.73
N ARG A 97 -6.01 -11.27 7.78
CA ARG A 97 -6.85 -12.47 7.65
C ARG A 97 -8.15 -12.16 6.93
N LEU A 98 -8.82 -11.06 7.29
CA LEU A 98 -10.05 -10.60 6.67
C LEU A 98 -9.86 -10.42 5.16
N ASP A 99 -8.81 -9.70 4.75
CA ASP A 99 -8.50 -9.49 3.34
C ASP A 99 -8.15 -10.77 2.57
N ARG A 100 -7.63 -11.79 3.27
CA ARG A 100 -7.31 -13.09 2.68
C ARG A 100 -8.53 -14.00 2.56
N GLU A 101 -9.44 -13.94 3.53
CA GLU A 101 -10.57 -14.86 3.67
C GLU A 101 -11.84 -14.33 3.01
N VAL A 102 -11.96 -13.01 2.87
CA VAL A 102 -13.13 -12.36 2.28
C VAL A 102 -12.77 -11.78 0.92
N ASP A 103 -13.35 -12.35 -0.13
CA ASP A 103 -13.27 -11.77 -1.46
C ASP A 103 -14.23 -10.59 -1.58
N LEU A 104 -13.69 -9.41 -1.88
CA LEU A 104 -14.44 -8.17 -2.08
C LEU A 104 -14.60 -7.80 -3.55
N SER A 105 -14.19 -8.69 -4.48
CA SER A 105 -14.33 -8.48 -5.92
C SER A 105 -15.76 -8.17 -6.36
N PHE A 106 -16.77 -8.77 -5.70
CA PHE A 106 -18.19 -8.56 -5.96
C PHE A 106 -18.62 -7.08 -5.87
N VAL A 107 -17.92 -6.27 -5.07
CA VAL A 107 -18.28 -4.85 -4.87
C VAL A 107 -18.19 -4.08 -6.17
N ASP A 108 -17.16 -4.34 -6.98
CA ASP A 108 -17.01 -3.66 -8.26
C ASP A 108 -18.10 -4.09 -9.26
N GLU A 109 -18.55 -5.35 -9.20
CA GLU A 109 -19.65 -5.88 -10.03
C GLU A 109 -20.97 -5.21 -9.67
N GLU A 110 -21.33 -5.20 -8.38
CA GLU A 110 -22.55 -4.59 -7.86
C GLU A 110 -22.59 -3.07 -8.08
N CYS A 111 -21.44 -2.40 -7.98
CA CYS A 111 -21.33 -0.95 -8.16
C CYS A 111 -21.08 -0.53 -9.62
N ALA A 112 -20.88 -1.47 -10.55
CA ALA A 112 -20.49 -1.20 -11.93
C ALA A 112 -21.44 -0.22 -12.62
N ASP A 113 -22.74 -0.33 -12.33
CA ASP A 113 -23.75 0.52 -12.94
C ASP A 113 -23.71 1.97 -12.47
N CYS A 114 -23.35 2.19 -11.19
CA CYS A 114 -23.24 3.51 -10.58
C CYS A 114 -21.86 4.15 -10.79
N TYR A 115 -20.81 3.34 -11.01
CA TYR A 115 -19.42 3.79 -11.21
C TYR A 115 -19.02 3.89 -12.69
N LYS A 116 -19.98 4.12 -13.61
CA LYS A 116 -19.71 4.30 -15.06
C LYS A 116 -19.00 5.63 -15.36
N TRP A 117 -17.69 5.68 -15.14
CA TRP A 117 -16.83 6.76 -15.60
C TRP A 117 -16.27 6.48 -17.00
N LYS A 118 -16.23 7.50 -17.85
CA LYS A 118 -15.65 7.42 -19.20
C LYS A 118 -14.57 8.49 -19.36
N PRO A 119 -13.41 8.17 -19.95
CA PRO A 119 -12.41 9.17 -20.31
C PRO A 119 -13.04 10.29 -21.14
N GLY A 120 -12.79 11.55 -20.78
CA GLY A 120 -13.34 12.73 -21.47
C GLY A 120 -14.65 13.29 -20.92
N LYS A 121 -15.28 12.66 -19.92
CA LYS A 121 -16.34 13.32 -19.13
C LYS A 121 -15.75 14.40 -18.22
N PRO A 122 -16.44 15.54 -18.01
CA PRO A 122 -15.98 16.54 -17.05
C PRO A 122 -15.97 15.98 -15.63
N GLY A 123 -14.87 16.19 -14.90
CA GLY A 123 -14.69 15.77 -13.51
C GLY A 123 -13.52 14.79 -13.27
N ARG A 124 -13.15 14.62 -12.00
CA ARG A 124 -12.12 13.67 -11.57
C ARG A 124 -12.65 12.23 -11.74
N PRO A 125 -11.84 11.25 -12.19
CA PRO A 125 -12.24 9.85 -12.12
C PRO A 125 -12.62 9.46 -10.69
N PRO A 126 -13.68 8.66 -10.50
CA PRO A 126 -14.09 8.22 -9.19
C PRO A 126 -13.00 7.32 -8.58
N TRP A 127 -12.97 7.26 -7.24
CA TRP A 127 -12.18 6.25 -6.55
C TRP A 127 -12.73 4.86 -6.84
N PRO A 128 -11.92 3.79 -6.77
CA PRO A 128 -12.42 2.43 -6.95
C PRO A 128 -13.50 2.07 -5.91
N ALA A 129 -14.55 1.36 -6.31
CA ALA A 129 -15.68 1.03 -5.44
C ALA A 129 -15.23 0.13 -4.27
N GLN A 130 -14.40 -0.88 -4.55
CA GLN A 130 -13.77 -1.68 -3.50
C GLN A 130 -12.96 -0.85 -2.48
N LEU A 131 -12.28 0.22 -2.91
CA LEU A 131 -11.52 1.09 -1.99
C LEU A 131 -12.49 1.82 -1.05
N MET A 132 -13.56 2.40 -1.60
CA MET A 132 -14.60 3.07 -0.81
C MET A 132 -15.28 2.09 0.16
N PHE A 133 -15.58 0.88 -0.29
CA PHE A 133 -16.20 -0.14 0.56
C PHE A 133 -15.28 -0.57 1.71
N ARG A 134 -13.98 -0.71 1.45
CA ARG A 134 -13.00 -1.02 2.50
C ARG A 134 -12.86 0.11 3.53
N LEU A 135 -13.03 1.38 3.12
CA LEU A 135 -13.11 2.50 4.06
C LEU A 135 -14.32 2.39 4.98
N LEU A 136 -15.50 2.09 4.42
CA LEU A 136 -16.72 1.88 5.19
C LEU A 136 -16.58 0.69 6.16
N LEU A 137 -15.95 -0.40 5.70
CA LEU A 137 -15.59 -1.53 6.57
C LEU A 137 -14.68 -1.11 7.72
N LEU A 138 -13.64 -0.30 7.47
CA LEU A 138 -12.78 0.20 8.55
C LEU A 138 -13.58 1.05 9.54
N MET A 139 -14.44 1.96 9.05
CA MET A 139 -15.29 2.76 9.94
C MET A 139 -16.19 1.88 10.80
N PHE A 140 -16.80 0.86 10.21
CA PHE A 140 -17.65 -0.10 10.92
C PHE A 140 -16.88 -0.94 11.95
N LEU A 141 -15.78 -1.58 11.52
CA LEU A 141 -15.00 -2.52 12.34
C LEU A 141 -14.30 -1.85 13.53
N PHE A 142 -13.90 -0.58 13.37
CA PHE A 142 -13.19 0.18 14.39
C PHE A 142 -14.04 1.29 15.02
N ALA A 143 -15.35 1.30 14.76
CA ALA A 143 -16.30 2.29 15.28
C ALA A 143 -15.85 3.75 15.05
N VAL A 144 -15.24 4.04 13.89
CA VAL A 144 -14.85 5.40 13.53
C VAL A 144 -16.09 6.18 13.12
N SER A 145 -16.35 7.26 13.83
CA SER A 145 -17.62 7.99 13.71
C SER A 145 -17.62 9.03 12.59
N TYR A 146 -16.45 9.49 12.15
CA TYR A 146 -16.33 10.60 11.22
C TYR A 146 -15.32 10.34 10.12
N GLU A 147 -15.61 10.83 8.91
CA GLU A 147 -14.70 10.73 7.76
C GLU A 147 -13.39 11.48 8.01
N THR A 148 -13.42 12.62 8.69
CA THR A 148 -12.21 13.37 9.06
C THR A 148 -11.31 12.55 10.00
N GLN A 149 -11.91 11.86 10.98
CA GLN A 149 -11.19 10.95 11.85
C GLN A 149 -10.61 9.77 11.06
N LEU A 150 -11.37 9.21 10.11
CA LEU A 150 -10.88 8.16 9.22
C LEU A 150 -9.67 8.64 8.42
N VAL A 151 -9.71 9.84 7.83
CA VAL A 151 -8.57 10.41 7.10
C VAL A 151 -7.34 10.58 8.00
N MET A 152 -7.51 11.03 9.24
CA MET A 152 -6.41 11.10 10.21
C MET A 152 -5.82 9.72 10.52
N GLU A 153 -6.67 8.72 10.74
CA GLU A 153 -6.22 7.34 10.94
C GLU A 153 -5.50 6.79 9.71
N LEU A 154 -5.97 7.08 8.49
CA LEU A 154 -5.26 6.69 7.28
C LEU A 154 -3.90 7.38 7.12
N GLN A 155 -3.69 8.55 7.73
CA GLN A 155 -2.39 9.22 7.73
C GLN A 155 -1.42 8.59 8.73
N ALA A 156 -1.92 8.13 9.88
CA ALA A 156 -1.11 7.57 10.95
C ALA A 156 -0.93 6.04 10.87
N ASN A 157 -1.89 5.34 10.28
CA ASN A 157 -2.01 3.89 10.38
C ASN A 157 -1.68 3.20 9.05
N LEU A 158 -0.43 2.72 8.96
CA LEU A 158 0.10 2.03 7.79
C LEU A 158 -0.72 0.79 7.40
N LEU A 159 -1.22 0.06 8.39
CA LEU A 159 -2.01 -1.15 8.16
C LEU A 159 -3.36 -0.81 7.50
N TRP A 160 -4.00 0.27 7.92
CA TRP A 160 -5.26 0.70 7.33
C TRP A 160 -5.06 1.12 5.87
N ARG A 161 -3.97 1.85 5.58
CA ARG A 161 -3.60 2.19 4.19
C ARG A 161 -3.40 0.96 3.32
N TRP A 162 -2.69 -0.04 3.85
CA TRP A 162 -2.51 -1.31 3.15
C TRP A 162 -3.83 -2.03 2.88
N PHE A 163 -4.72 -2.06 3.88
CA PHE A 163 -6.01 -2.75 3.78
C PHE A 163 -6.89 -2.16 2.68
N ILE A 164 -6.94 -0.82 2.58
CA ILE A 164 -7.68 -0.12 1.51
C ILE A 164 -6.92 -0.06 0.19
N GLY A 165 -5.61 -0.33 0.22
CA GLY A 165 -4.75 -0.36 -0.96
C GLY A 165 -4.17 0.97 -1.41
N LEU A 166 -4.11 1.99 -0.54
CA LEU A 166 -3.40 3.24 -0.83
C LEU A 166 -1.88 3.05 -0.73
N GLY A 167 -1.10 3.78 -1.54
CA GLY A 167 0.35 3.97 -1.28
C GLY A 167 0.59 4.75 0.01
N VAL A 168 1.74 4.61 0.65
CA VAL A 168 2.12 5.32 1.90
C VAL A 168 2.15 6.82 1.70
N LEU A 169 2.57 7.28 0.52
CA LEU A 169 2.63 8.70 0.16
C LEU A 169 1.44 9.18 -0.67
N GLU A 170 0.50 8.28 -1.00
CA GLU A 170 -0.69 8.63 -1.79
C GLU A 170 -1.65 9.52 -0.98
N LYS A 171 -2.32 10.46 -1.62
CA LYS A 171 -3.34 11.26 -0.92
C LYS A 171 -4.57 10.37 -0.66
N ALA A 172 -5.06 10.36 0.58
CA ALA A 172 -6.34 9.74 0.89
C ALA A 172 -7.48 10.43 0.11
N PRO A 173 -8.62 9.75 -0.10
CA PRO A 173 -9.82 10.38 -0.62
C PRO A 173 -10.14 11.65 0.17
N ASP A 174 -10.40 12.73 -0.56
CA ASP A 174 -10.76 13.99 0.07
C ASP A 174 -12.24 13.95 0.48
N HIS A 175 -12.53 14.64 1.57
CA HIS A 175 -13.86 14.81 2.16
C HIS A 175 -14.60 16.03 1.59
N SER A 176 -14.18 16.53 0.42
CA SER A 176 -14.59 17.82 -0.17
C SER A 176 -14.72 17.74 -1.69
#